data_AF-A0A936EP77-F1
#
_entry.id   AF-A0A936EP77-F1
#
_cell.length_a   1.000
_cell.length_b   1.000
_cell.length_c   1.000
_cell.angle_alpha   90.00
_cell.angle_beta   90.00
_cell.angle_gamma   90.00
#
_symmetry.space_group_name_H-M   'P 1'
#
loop_
_entity.id
_entity.type
_entity.pdbx_description
1 polymer ?
#
loop_
_entity_poly.entity_id
_entity_poly.type
_entity_poly.pdbx_seq_one_letter_code
_entity_poly.pdbx_strand_id
1 'polypeptide(L)'
;MEQTLILNIIPFTPASGKKTFAFYRERKDDYYPIFKGDLEGLLDDKITALELLELEKLYTDFQPPKEGAIILDIDLSKSHRFASHYYRHLIREYFTGIADIMHQNFTSETEVWFRNKEKVLPNTMYITSLL
;
A
#
# COMPACT_ATOMS: atom_id res chain seq x y z
N MET A 1 -15.40 -39.22 5.07
CA MET A 1 -14.51 -38.45 4.18
C MET A 1 -13.98 -37.30 5.00
N GLU A 2 -12.67 -37.24 5.24
CA GLU A 2 -12.04 -36.09 5.89
C GLU A 2 -11.62 -35.08 4.82
N GLN A 3 -12.10 -33.85 4.95
CA GLN A 3 -11.70 -32.75 4.08
C GLN A 3 -10.47 -32.06 4.70
N THR A 4 -9.32 -32.15 4.05
CA THR A 4 -8.11 -31.43 4.46
C THR A 4 -8.15 -30.02 3.89
N LEU A 5 -8.38 -29.03 4.74
CA LEU A 5 -8.41 -27.62 4.35
C LEU A 5 -7.03 -27.00 4.58
N ILE A 6 -6.39 -26.51 3.52
CA ILE A 6 -5.13 -25.76 3.63
C ILE A 6 -5.49 -24.27 3.69
N LEU A 7 -5.32 -23.66 4.86
CA LEU A 7 -5.52 -22.23 5.08
C LEU A 7 -4.17 -21.52 5.02
N ASN A 8 -3.99 -20.65 4.02
CA ASN A 8 -2.87 -19.73 3.97
C ASN A 8 -3.23 -18.47 4.77
N ILE A 9 -2.82 -18.44 6.04
CA ILE A 9 -3.03 -17.28 6.91
C ILE A 9 -1.81 -16.37 6.76
N ILE A 10 -2.01 -15.14 6.33
CA ILE A 10 -0.98 -14.10 6.37
C ILE A 10 -0.98 -13.53 7.79
N PRO A 11 0.10 -13.67 8.57
CA PRO A 11 0.20 -13.04 9.89
C PRO A 11 0.35 -11.53 9.70
N PHE A 12 -0.78 -10.82 9.62
CA PHE A 12 -0.81 -9.38 9.44
C PHE A 12 -1.38 -8.72 10.69
N THR A 13 -0.54 -7.97 11.40
CA THR A 13 -0.98 -7.08 12.48
C THR A 13 -0.85 -5.66 11.96
N PRO A 14 -1.94 -5.01 11.52
CA PRO A 14 -1.86 -3.66 10.97
C PRO A 14 -1.32 -2.70 12.04
N ALA A 15 -0.36 -1.87 11.64
CA ALA A 15 0.01 -0.72 12.45
C ALA A 15 -1.22 0.16 12.64
N SER A 16 -1.61 0.40 13.89
CA SER A 16 -2.79 1.21 14.23
C SER A 16 -2.38 2.49 14.94
N GLY A 17 -3.23 3.52 14.84
CA GLY A 17 -3.02 4.82 15.45
C GLY A 17 -2.22 5.80 14.59
N LYS A 18 -1.59 6.77 15.25
CA LYS A 18 -0.84 7.86 14.59
C LYS A 18 0.51 7.39 14.09
N LYS A 19 0.80 7.69 12.83
CA LYS A 19 2.09 7.44 12.19
C LYS A 19 2.46 8.59 11.27
N THR A 20 3.75 8.88 11.23
CA THR A 20 4.32 9.95 10.40
C THR A 20 4.68 9.39 9.03
N PHE A 21 4.31 10.13 7.98
CA PHE A 21 4.57 9.76 6.59
C PHE A 21 5.17 10.93 5.80
N ALA A 22 6.00 10.58 4.82
CA ALA A 22 6.62 11.53 3.89
C ALA A 22 5.84 11.59 2.58
N PHE A 23 5.56 12.81 2.12
CA PHE A 23 4.84 13.09 0.88
C PHE A 23 5.65 14.03 -0.01
N TYR A 24 5.43 13.91 -1.32
CA TYR A 24 6.13 14.66 -2.34
C TYR A 24 5.12 15.20 -3.36
N ARG A 25 5.40 16.39 -3.90
CA ARG A 25 4.55 17.01 -4.93
C ARG A 25 4.76 16.37 -6.31
N GLU A 26 5.98 15.94 -6.58
CA GLU A 26 6.36 15.36 -7.85
C GLU A 26 6.12 13.85 -7.89
N ARG A 27 5.60 13.39 -9.03
CA ARG A 27 5.50 11.96 -9.30
C ARG A 27 6.89 11.41 -9.61
N LYS A 28 7.24 10.31 -8.95
CA LYS A 28 8.42 9.50 -9.24
C LYS A 28 8.01 8.05 -9.48
N ASP A 29 8.90 7.27 -10.06
CA ASP A 29 8.71 5.82 -10.19
C ASP A 29 8.57 5.20 -8.80
N ASP A 30 7.70 4.19 -8.70
CA ASP A 30 7.35 3.46 -7.46
C ASP A 30 6.67 4.30 -6.36
N TYR A 31 6.28 5.55 -6.66
CA TYR A 31 5.55 6.37 -5.69
C TYR A 31 4.03 6.20 -5.85
N TYR A 32 3.35 6.02 -4.73
CA TYR A 32 1.91 5.86 -4.66
C TYR A 32 1.22 7.24 -4.68
N PRO A 33 0.31 7.50 -5.64
CA PRO A 33 -0.50 8.71 -5.64
C PRO A 33 -1.58 8.64 -4.56
N ILE A 34 -1.68 9.70 -3.77
CA ILE A 34 -2.69 9.91 -2.74
C ILE A 34 -3.44 11.19 -3.08
N PHE A 35 -4.77 11.10 -3.21
CA PHE A 35 -5.59 12.26 -3.52
C PHE A 35 -5.61 13.23 -2.35
N LYS A 36 -5.65 14.55 -2.62
CA LYS A 36 -5.72 15.56 -1.55
C LYS A 36 -6.90 15.36 -0.60
N GLY A 37 -8.02 14.82 -1.10
CA GLY A 37 -9.21 14.53 -0.30
C GLY A 37 -8.98 13.42 0.74
N ASP A 38 -8.00 12.54 0.55
CA ASP A 38 -7.63 11.54 1.55
C ASP A 38 -6.73 12.13 2.67
N LEU A 39 -6.30 13.39 2.49
CA LEU A 39 -5.42 14.15 3.39
C LEU A 39 -6.08 15.45 3.87
N GLU A 40 -7.40 15.57 3.72
CA GLU A 40 -8.15 16.79 4.07
C GLU A 40 -7.94 17.17 5.55
N GLY A 41 -7.70 18.46 5.81
CA GLY A 41 -7.41 18.99 7.14
C GLY A 41 -6.00 18.68 7.68
N LEU A 42 -5.15 17.96 6.92
CA LEU A 42 -3.75 17.70 7.28
C LEU A 42 -2.76 18.60 6.50
N LEU A 43 -3.23 19.27 5.45
CA LEU A 43 -2.38 20.04 4.52
C LEU A 43 -2.36 21.55 4.80
N ASP A 44 -3.29 22.06 5.60
CA ASP A 44 -3.55 23.50 5.76
C ASP A 44 -2.33 24.27 6.31
N ASP A 45 -1.55 23.65 7.20
CA ASP A 45 -0.34 24.24 7.78
C ASP A 45 0.94 23.92 6.98
N LYS A 46 0.84 23.17 5.88
CA LYS A 46 1.98 22.65 5.12
C LYS A 46 2.10 23.24 3.73
N ILE A 47 1.00 23.77 3.19
CA ILE A 47 0.86 24.19 1.81
C ILE A 47 0.00 25.46 1.79
N THR A 48 0.32 26.42 0.94
CA THR A 48 -0.49 27.65 0.82
C THR A 48 -1.86 27.36 0.22
N ALA A 49 -2.87 28.20 0.50
CA ALA A 49 -4.22 28.03 -0.04
C ALA A 49 -4.25 27.99 -1.59
N LEU A 50 -3.38 28.75 -2.25
CA LEU A 50 -3.26 28.74 -3.71
C LEU A 50 -2.72 27.40 -4.23
N GLU A 51 -1.64 26.90 -3.64
CA GLU A 51 -1.09 25.59 -3.98
C GLU A 51 -2.11 24.47 -3.71
N LEU A 52 -2.90 24.57 -2.63
CA LEU A 52 -3.91 23.56 -2.29
C LEU A 52 -5.06 23.49 -3.30
N LEU A 53 -5.39 24.61 -3.96
CA LEU A 53 -6.37 24.65 -5.06
C LEU A 53 -5.87 23.87 -6.27
N GLU A 54 -4.60 24.03 -6.63
CA GLU A 54 -3.96 23.39 -7.79
C GLU A 54 -3.55 21.94 -7.51
N LEU A 55 -3.32 21.59 -6.24
CA LEU A 55 -2.91 20.25 -5.84
C LEU A 55 -4.05 19.25 -6.00
N GLU A 56 -3.87 18.24 -6.85
CA GLU A 56 -4.80 17.10 -6.93
C GLU A 56 -4.33 15.93 -6.07
N LYS A 57 -3.02 15.65 -6.12
CA LYS A 57 -2.40 14.47 -5.52
C LYS A 57 -1.05 14.82 -4.88
N LEU A 58 -0.74 14.12 -3.81
CA LEU A 58 0.62 13.96 -3.30
C LEU A 58 1.08 12.54 -3.54
N TYR A 59 2.39 12.33 -3.49
CA TYR A 59 3.01 11.06 -3.78
C TYR A 59 3.79 10.58 -2.56
N THR A 60 3.76 9.29 -2.26
CA THR A 60 4.53 8.71 -1.15
C THR A 60 5.12 7.35 -1.55
N ASP A 61 6.34 7.08 -1.10
CA ASP A 61 6.96 5.75 -1.18
C ASP A 61 6.79 4.96 0.14
N PHE A 62 6.12 5.55 1.14
CA PHE A 62 5.99 5.02 2.51
C PHE A 62 7.34 4.73 3.20
N GLN A 63 8.43 5.29 2.68
CA GLN A 63 9.78 5.17 3.22
C GLN A 63 10.12 6.37 4.14
N PRO A 64 11.26 6.32 4.86
CA PRO A 64 11.75 7.48 5.60
C PRO A 64 11.87 8.74 4.71
N PRO A 65 11.70 9.93 5.29
CA PRO A 65 11.66 11.17 4.53
C PRO A 65 12.99 11.47 3.83
N LYS A 66 12.88 11.87 2.55
CA LYS A 66 13.97 12.38 1.72
C LYS A 66 13.87 13.90 1.61
N GLU A 67 14.86 14.52 0.98
CA GLU A 67 14.88 15.97 0.76
C GLU A 67 13.60 16.44 0.05
N GLY A 68 13.02 17.55 0.54
CA GLY A 68 11.78 18.12 0.01
C GLY A 68 10.48 17.42 0.45
N ALA A 69 10.54 16.48 1.40
CA ALA A 69 9.35 15.79 1.91
C ALA A 69 8.43 16.72 2.72
N ILE A 70 7.14 16.67 2.41
CA ILE A 70 6.06 17.16 3.27
C ILE A 70 5.75 16.08 4.29
N ILE A 71 5.93 16.40 5.58
CA ILE A 71 5.73 15.45 6.67
C ILE A 71 4.34 15.62 7.26
N LEU A 72 3.54 14.55 7.25
CA LEU A 72 2.21 14.52 7.83
C LEU A 72 2.10 13.42 8.89
N ASP A 73 1.46 13.77 10.01
CA ASP A 73 1.06 12.80 11.01
C ASP A 73 -0.36 12.33 10.72
N ILE A 74 -0.52 11.07 10.36
CA ILE A 74 -1.79 10.49 9.95
C ILE A 74 -2.24 9.46 10.98
N ASP A 75 -3.47 9.61 11.46
CA ASP A 75 -4.13 8.62 12.30
C ASP A 75 -4.77 7.55 11.41
N LEU A 76 -4.12 6.39 11.31
CA LEU A 76 -4.55 5.26 10.48
C LEU A 76 -5.90 4.67 10.93
N SER A 77 -6.36 4.98 12.14
CA SER A 77 -7.70 4.58 12.62
C SER A 77 -8.83 5.47 12.09
N LYS A 78 -8.50 6.67 11.60
CA LYS A 78 -9.47 7.67 11.11
C LYS A 78 -9.41 7.84 9.60
N SER A 79 -8.21 7.81 9.02
CA SER A 79 -7.99 8.00 7.58
C SER A 79 -8.05 6.67 6.83
N HIS A 80 -9.24 6.07 6.75
CA HIS A 80 -9.42 4.69 6.23
C HIS A 80 -8.91 4.50 4.79
N ARG A 81 -9.10 5.49 3.90
CA ARG A 81 -8.62 5.42 2.51
C ARG A 81 -7.10 5.40 2.45
N PHE A 82 -6.46 6.33 3.15
CA PHE A 82 -5.00 6.38 3.27
C PHE A 82 -4.44 5.10 3.94
N ALA A 83 -5.06 4.63 5.02
CA ALA A 83 -4.65 3.41 5.71
C ALA A 83 -4.70 2.19 4.78
N SER A 84 -5.72 2.10 3.91
CA SER A 84 -5.82 1.05 2.89
C SER A 84 -4.67 1.10 1.89
N HIS A 85 -4.24 2.28 1.43
CA HIS A 85 -3.03 2.42 0.59
C HIS A 85 -1.77 1.94 1.34
N TYR A 86 -1.63 2.32 2.61
CA TYR A 86 -0.48 1.94 3.42
C TYR A 86 -0.42 0.43 3.68
N TYR A 87 -1.54 -0.22 4.00
CA TYR A 87 -1.57 -1.66 4.22
C TYR A 87 -1.29 -2.46 2.96
N ARG A 88 -1.76 -2.00 1.79
CA ARG A 88 -1.37 -2.60 0.50
C ARG A 88 0.13 -2.52 0.27
N HIS A 89 0.75 -1.40 0.62
CA HIS A 89 2.21 -1.28 0.59
C HIS A 89 2.89 -2.27 1.55
N LEU A 90 2.46 -2.40 2.80
CA LEU A 90 3.02 -3.37 3.76
C LEU A 90 2.92 -4.82 3.28
N ILE A 91 1.79 -5.19 2.67
CA ILE A 91 1.59 -6.51 2.08
C ILE A 91 2.58 -6.75 0.93
N ARG A 92 2.76 -5.75 0.06
CA ARG A 92 3.75 -5.84 -1.05
C ARG A 92 5.15 -6.01 -0.51
N GLU A 93 5.56 -5.16 0.42
CA GLU A 93 6.87 -5.25 1.07
C GLU A 93 7.10 -6.63 1.70
N TYR A 94 6.10 -7.20 2.37
CA TYR A 94 6.20 -8.54 2.94
C TYR A 94 6.47 -9.61 1.88
N PHE A 95 5.80 -9.56 0.73
CA PHE A 95 5.96 -10.57 -0.33
C PHE A 95 7.14 -10.30 -1.26
N THR A 96 7.74 -9.11 -1.22
CA THR A 96 8.98 -8.79 -1.94
C THR A 96 10.09 -9.77 -1.52
N GLY A 97 10.60 -10.54 -2.48
CA GLY A 97 11.63 -11.57 -2.25
C GLY A 97 11.11 -12.90 -1.69
N ILE A 98 9.81 -13.02 -1.36
CA ILE A 98 9.16 -14.29 -0.99
C ILE A 98 8.37 -14.86 -2.16
N ALA A 99 7.60 -14.04 -2.87
CA ALA A 99 6.82 -14.45 -4.04
C ALA A 99 7.71 -14.57 -5.29
N ASP A 100 7.41 -15.54 -6.15
CA ASP A 100 8.11 -15.70 -7.44
C ASP A 100 7.69 -14.63 -8.45
N ILE A 101 6.41 -14.23 -8.43
CA ILE A 101 5.88 -13.12 -9.23
C ILE A 101 4.93 -12.31 -8.35
N MET A 102 5.05 -10.99 -8.40
CA MET A 102 4.12 -10.05 -7.78
C MET A 102 3.63 -9.08 -8.85
N HIS A 103 2.31 -8.91 -8.96
CA HIS A 103 1.67 -8.09 -9.98
C HIS A 103 0.54 -7.25 -9.37
N GLN A 104 0.25 -6.10 -9.98
CA GLN A 104 -0.90 -5.27 -9.61
C GLN A 104 -2.01 -5.43 -10.64
N ASN A 105 -3.17 -5.96 -10.23
CA ASN A 105 -4.28 -6.14 -11.17
C ASN A 105 -4.98 -4.79 -11.51
N PHE A 106 -5.98 -4.85 -12.39
CA PHE A 106 -6.68 -3.66 -12.87
C PHE A 106 -7.44 -2.91 -11.77
N THR A 107 -7.78 -3.56 -10.65
CA THR A 107 -8.39 -2.94 -9.47
C THR A 107 -7.35 -2.45 -8.45
N SER A 108 -6.06 -2.47 -8.81
CA SER A 108 -4.94 -2.09 -7.95
C SER A 108 -4.70 -3.02 -6.74
N GLU A 109 -5.26 -4.22 -6.76
CA GLU A 109 -4.95 -5.25 -5.76
C GLU A 109 -3.59 -5.89 -6.06
N THR A 110 -2.99 -6.44 -5.01
CA THR A 110 -1.70 -7.15 -5.09
C THR A 110 -1.95 -8.63 -5.36
N GLU A 111 -1.52 -9.12 -6.52
CA GLU A 111 -1.51 -10.54 -6.86
C GLU A 111 -0.11 -11.12 -6.64
N VAL A 112 -0.04 -12.22 -5.90
CA VAL A 112 1.21 -12.93 -5.60
C VAL A 112 1.15 -14.36 -6.11
N TRP A 113 2.21 -14.79 -6.80
CA TRP A 113 2.31 -16.11 -7.40
C TRP A 113 3.52 -16.83 -6.83
N PHE A 114 3.31 -18.09 -6.42
CA PHE A 114 4.35 -18.96 -5.91
C PHE A 114 4.50 -20.16 -6.84
N ARG A 115 5.75 -20.51 -7.16
CA ARG A 115 6.09 -21.70 -7.92
C ARG A 115 5.92 -22.92 -7.03
N ASN A 116 5.07 -23.84 -7.46
CA ASN A 116 4.95 -25.12 -6.77
C ASN A 116 6.24 -25.93 -6.94
N LYS A 117 6.97 -26.15 -5.84
CA LYS A 117 8.24 -26.90 -5.83
C LYS A 117 8.05 -28.42 -5.77
N GLU A 118 6.84 -28.91 -5.49
CA GLU A 118 6.57 -30.33 -5.21
C GLU A 118 5.69 -31.03 -6.27
N LYS A 119 5.17 -30.33 -7.30
CA LYS A 119 4.39 -30.97 -8.37
C LYS A 119 4.89 -30.67 -9.78
N VAL A 120 5.38 -31.73 -10.42
CA VAL A 120 5.31 -31.92 -11.88
C VAL A 120 3.85 -32.29 -12.19
N LEU A 121 2.98 -31.32 -12.53
CA LEU A 121 1.71 -31.39 -13.30
C LEU A 121 0.93 -30.04 -13.15
N PRO A 122 0.08 -29.63 -14.11
CA PRO A 122 0.04 -28.27 -14.66
C PRO A 122 -0.59 -27.22 -13.74
N ASN A 123 0.07 -26.06 -13.70
CA ASN A 123 -0.44 -24.73 -13.33
C ASN A 123 -1.59 -24.69 -12.32
N THR A 124 -1.30 -24.90 -11.04
CA THR A 124 -2.24 -24.54 -9.97
C THR A 124 -1.97 -23.09 -9.55
N MET A 125 -2.97 -22.24 -9.78
CA MET A 125 -2.96 -20.80 -9.52
C MET A 125 -3.64 -20.54 -8.18
N TYR A 126 -2.96 -19.84 -7.27
CA TYR A 126 -3.56 -19.33 -6.04
C TYR A 126 -3.80 -17.84 -6.21
N ILE A 127 -5.05 -17.43 -6.41
CA ILE A 127 -5.44 -16.03 -6.38
C ILE A 127 -5.75 -15.69 -4.93
N THR A 128 -5.00 -14.78 -4.32
CA THR A 128 -5.39 -14.16 -3.06
C THR A 128 -5.67 -12.68 -3.32
N SER A 129 -6.95 -12.33 -3.38
CA SER A 129 -7.39 -10.94 -3.35
C SER A 129 -7.30 -10.45 -1.91
N LEU A 130 -6.46 -9.44 -1.65
CA LEU A 130 -6.40 -8.77 -0.35
C LEU A 130 -7.18 -7.45 -0.47
N LEU A 131 -8.41 -7.47 0.08
CA LEU A 131 -9.38 -6.36 0.10
C LEU A 131 -8.81 -5.13 0.83
#